data_AF-A0A432FSI7-F1
#
_entry.id   AF-A0A432FSI7-F1
#
_cell.length_a   1.000
_cell.length_b   1.000
_cell.length_c   1.000
_cell.angle_alpha   90.00
_cell.angle_beta   90.00
_cell.angle_gamma   90.00
#
_symmetry.space_group_name_H-M   'P 1'
#
loop_
_entity.id
_entity.type
_entity.pdbx_description
1 polymer ?
#
loop_
_entity_poly.entity_id
_entity_poly.type
_entity_poly.pdbx_seq_one_letter_code
_entity_poly.pdbx_strand_id
1 'polypeptide(L)'
;MRVGDSQTRRTDVRILAATNKDLGELVQQGKFRQDLYFRLKTVTVNMPPLRQRIEDLSQFVERFALEFTRSNDIPYRGFMPEAIRRMKQYDWPGNVRELKNFVESILVMERGERITVEMVEYKLGMSQPMTQNQNLPMLIKQSPEQAERELILRQLLLLRQDVETIKVMMGQGGAAVQPVPFYQGGDVSNLPKEMQIDENSQHSIRNTAIGDMNLEELEKEAISRTLQHFNNNRRAAAKSLGMSERTLYRKIDQYNLGRKIKRSNG
;
A
#
# COMPACT_ATOMS: atom_id res chain seq x y z
N MET A 1 -37.73 37.81 -2.91
CA MET A 1 -38.40 37.75 -1.59
C MET A 1 -37.99 38.97 -0.80
N ARG A 2 -38.94 39.80 -0.34
CA ARG A 2 -38.64 40.92 0.55
C ARG A 2 -38.73 40.41 1.99
N VAL A 3 -37.71 40.64 2.80
CA VAL A 3 -37.70 40.33 4.24
C VAL A 3 -38.45 41.45 4.99
N GLY A 4 -39.43 41.07 5.83
CA GLY A 4 -40.22 42.00 6.67
C GLY A 4 -41.71 42.15 6.31
N ASP A 5 -42.21 41.43 5.31
CA ASP A 5 -43.64 41.46 4.93
C ASP A 5 -44.47 40.55 5.86
N SER A 6 -45.38 41.11 6.65
CA SER A 6 -46.22 40.39 7.63
C SER A 6 -47.38 39.61 7.01
N GLN A 7 -47.52 39.62 5.69
CA GLN A 7 -48.64 38.97 5.00
C GLN A 7 -48.34 37.49 4.72
N THR A 8 -49.10 36.60 5.36
CA THR A 8 -49.09 35.17 5.06
C THR A 8 -49.60 34.90 3.65
N ARG A 9 -48.75 34.36 2.77
CA ARG A 9 -49.14 33.95 1.42
C ARG A 9 -49.50 32.47 1.38
N ARG A 10 -50.70 32.15 0.91
CA ARG A 10 -51.10 30.76 0.64
C ARG A 10 -50.45 30.29 -0.66
N THR A 11 -49.87 29.10 -0.64
CA THR A 11 -49.28 28.47 -1.82
C THR A 11 -49.81 27.05 -1.92
N ASP A 12 -50.21 26.65 -3.12
CA ASP A 12 -50.55 25.28 -3.47
C ASP A 12 -49.33 24.63 -4.16
N VAL A 13 -48.80 23.56 -3.59
CA VAL A 13 -47.58 22.90 -4.05
C VAL A 13 -47.72 21.39 -4.03
N ARG A 14 -47.19 20.75 -5.08
CA ARG A 14 -46.97 19.30 -5.09
C ARG A 14 -45.57 19.02 -4.58
N ILE A 15 -45.48 18.35 -3.43
CA ILE A 15 -44.20 17.99 -2.82
C ILE A 15 -43.71 16.66 -3.41
N LEU A 16 -42.48 16.64 -3.92
CA LEU A 16 -41.74 15.44 -4.30
C LEU A 16 -40.45 15.40 -3.48
N ALA A 17 -40.22 14.30 -2.76
CA ALA A 17 -39.04 14.12 -1.92
C ALA A 17 -38.33 12.82 -2.30
N ALA A 18 -36.99 12.83 -2.24
CA ALA A 18 -36.16 11.65 -2.48
C ALA A 18 -35.07 11.57 -1.41
N THR A 19 -34.75 10.36 -0.97
CA THR A 19 -33.75 10.08 0.07
C THR A 19 -33.02 8.79 -0.26
N ASN A 20 -31.73 8.72 0.08
CA ASN A 20 -30.93 7.51 0.04
C ASN A 20 -30.88 6.78 1.40
N LYS A 21 -31.51 7.34 2.43
CA LYS A 21 -31.58 6.77 3.79
C LYS A 21 -32.99 6.28 4.08
N ASP A 22 -33.09 5.23 4.89
CA ASP A 22 -34.37 4.74 5.39
C ASP A 22 -34.94 5.72 6.43
N LEU A 23 -36.05 6.38 6.08
CA LEU A 23 -36.74 7.30 6.97
C LEU A 23 -37.43 6.58 8.12
N GLY A 24 -37.84 5.33 7.96
CA GLY A 24 -38.47 4.53 9.01
C GLY A 24 -37.52 4.30 10.18
N GLU A 25 -36.27 3.90 9.89
CA GLU A 25 -35.24 3.75 10.91
C GLU A 25 -34.89 5.08 11.59
N LEU A 26 -34.81 6.17 10.82
CA LEU A 26 -34.48 7.49 11.35
C LEU A 26 -35.57 8.04 12.29
N VAL A 27 -36.84 7.70 12.05
CA VAL A 27 -37.94 8.01 12.97
C VAL A 27 -37.81 7.22 14.27
N GLN A 28 -37.48 5.92 14.19
CA GLN A 28 -37.27 5.09 15.37
C GLN A 28 -36.08 5.57 16.22
N GLN A 29 -35.01 6.05 15.58
CA GLN A 29 -33.85 6.64 16.25
C GLN A 29 -34.10 8.06 16.80
N GLY A 30 -35.30 8.62 16.64
CA GLY A 30 -35.63 9.99 17.07
C GLY A 30 -34.95 11.11 16.27
N LYS A 31 -34.23 10.77 15.19
CA LYS A 31 -33.53 11.74 14.32
C LYS A 31 -34.46 12.37 13.27
N PHE A 32 -35.65 11.81 13.08
CA PHE A 32 -36.63 12.32 12.13
C PHE A 32 -38.03 12.40 12.76
N ARG A 33 -38.77 13.46 12.40
CA ARG A 33 -40.07 13.74 12.98
C ARG A 33 -41.15 12.83 12.37
N GLN A 34 -41.93 12.20 13.24
CA GLN A 34 -42.92 11.19 12.85
C GLN A 34 -44.10 11.76 12.04
N ASP A 35 -44.57 12.97 12.39
CA ASP A 35 -45.61 13.69 11.66
C ASP A 35 -45.23 13.99 10.20
N LEU A 36 -43.98 14.40 9.96
CA LEU A 36 -43.46 14.69 8.64
C LEU A 36 -43.28 13.40 7.83
N TYR A 37 -42.83 12.32 8.49
CA TYR A 37 -42.68 11.01 7.85
C TYR A 37 -43.99 10.52 7.26
N PHE A 38 -45.08 10.54 8.02
CA PHE A 38 -46.38 10.08 7.53
C PHE A 38 -46.98 11.02 6.46
N ARG A 39 -46.68 12.32 6.49
CA ARG A 39 -47.10 13.26 5.44
C ARG A 39 -46.34 13.07 4.12
N LEU A 40 -45.06 12.69 4.20
CA LEU A 40 -44.24 12.43 3.02
C LEU A 40 -44.48 11.01 2.46
N LYS A 41 -44.71 10.03 3.34
CA LYS A 41 -44.89 8.61 2.99
C LYS A 41 -46.33 8.29 2.56
N THR A 42 -46.87 9.06 1.62
CA THR A 42 -48.19 8.77 1.01
C THR A 42 -48.07 7.78 -0.12
N VAL A 43 -47.18 8.06 -1.09
CA VAL A 43 -46.87 7.18 -2.22
C VAL A 43 -45.36 7.07 -2.33
N THR A 44 -44.83 5.86 -2.14
CA THR A 44 -43.39 5.59 -2.20
C THR A 44 -43.06 4.81 -3.46
N VAL A 45 -42.11 5.33 -4.24
CA VAL A 45 -41.51 4.60 -5.36
C VAL A 45 -40.11 4.17 -4.93
N ASN A 46 -39.87 2.86 -4.86
CA ASN A 46 -38.55 2.33 -4.60
C ASN A 46 -37.71 2.34 -5.88
N MET A 47 -36.54 2.98 -5.85
CA MET A 47 -35.63 3.04 -7.00
C MET A 47 -34.63 1.89 -6.89
N PRO A 48 -34.70 0.84 -7.73
CA PRO A 48 -33.74 -0.24 -7.66
C PRO A 48 -32.34 0.24 -8.06
N PRO A 49 -31.28 -0.36 -7.51
CA PRO A 49 -29.91 -0.14 -7.96
C PRO A 49 -29.69 -0.70 -9.37
N LEU A 50 -28.66 -0.22 -10.06
CA LEU A 50 -28.35 -0.62 -11.43
C LEU A 50 -28.09 -2.14 -11.56
N ARG A 51 -27.48 -2.75 -10.53
CA ARG A 51 -27.26 -4.21 -10.44
C ARG A 51 -28.54 -5.06 -10.52
N GLN A 52 -29.71 -4.51 -10.19
CA GLN A 52 -30.99 -5.23 -10.33
C GLN A 52 -31.63 -5.03 -11.71
N ARG A 53 -31.10 -4.11 -12.53
CA ARG A 53 -31.58 -3.78 -13.88
C ARG A 53 -30.43 -3.71 -14.89
N ILE A 54 -29.60 -4.74 -14.90
CA ILE A 54 -28.41 -4.82 -15.76
C ILE A 54 -28.77 -4.94 -17.26
N GLU A 55 -29.99 -5.39 -17.56
CA GLU A 55 -30.51 -5.47 -18.93
C GLU A 55 -30.55 -4.08 -19.61
N ASP A 56 -30.94 -3.05 -18.85
CA ASP A 56 -31.04 -1.66 -19.31
C ASP A 56 -29.67 -1.01 -19.52
N LEU A 57 -28.58 -1.61 -19.01
CA LEU A 57 -27.23 -1.04 -19.07
C LEU A 57 -26.82 -0.68 -20.50
N SER A 58 -27.15 -1.56 -21.46
CA SER A 58 -26.82 -1.33 -22.88
C SER A 58 -27.44 -0.05 -23.43
N GLN A 59 -28.73 0.18 -23.15
CA GLN A 59 -29.43 1.39 -23.56
C GLN A 59 -28.92 2.64 -22.85
N PHE A 60 -28.59 2.54 -21.56
CA PHE A 60 -27.99 3.65 -20.83
C PHE A 60 -26.64 4.07 -21.39
N VAL A 61 -25.77 3.10 -21.68
CA VAL A 61 -24.44 3.35 -22.26
C VAL A 61 -24.57 4.07 -23.60
N GLU A 62 -25.43 3.58 -24.48
CA GLU A 62 -25.67 4.20 -25.77
C GLU A 62 -26.23 5.63 -25.62
N ARG A 63 -27.20 5.82 -24.73
CA ARG A 63 -27.77 7.13 -24.47
C ARG A 63 -26.74 8.13 -23.95
N PHE A 64 -25.90 7.74 -22.99
CA PHE A 64 -24.88 8.61 -22.43
C PHE A 64 -23.78 8.93 -23.44
N ALA A 65 -23.36 7.96 -24.26
CA ALA A 65 -22.40 8.20 -25.32
C ALA A 65 -22.93 9.21 -26.36
N LEU A 66 -24.19 9.06 -26.79
CA LEU A 66 -24.84 9.99 -27.72
C LEU A 66 -25.01 11.39 -27.13
N GLU A 67 -25.39 11.50 -25.86
CA GLU A 67 -25.53 12.79 -25.17
C GLU A 67 -24.18 13.52 -25.05
N PHE A 68 -23.12 12.76 -24.72
CA PHE A 68 -21.77 13.29 -24.56
C PHE A 68 -21.14 13.71 -25.89
N THR A 69 -21.29 12.91 -26.94
CA THR A 69 -20.78 13.20 -28.29
C THR A 69 -21.46 14.43 -28.89
N ARG A 70 -22.78 14.58 -28.72
CA ARG A 70 -23.51 15.77 -29.16
C ARG A 70 -23.00 17.05 -28.49
N SER A 71 -22.56 16.95 -27.24
CA SER A 71 -22.13 18.10 -26.45
C SER A 71 -20.66 18.47 -26.68
N ASN A 72 -19.83 17.54 -27.13
CA ASN A 72 -18.37 17.71 -27.23
C ASN A 72 -17.79 17.49 -28.65
N ASP A 73 -18.64 17.20 -29.64
CA ASP A 73 -18.26 16.96 -31.04
C ASP A 73 -17.19 15.87 -31.21
N ILE A 74 -17.25 14.84 -30.36
CA ILE A 74 -16.36 13.67 -30.41
C ILE A 74 -17.01 12.60 -31.29
N PRO A 75 -16.29 11.99 -32.25
CA PRO A 75 -16.83 10.88 -33.02
C PRO A 75 -17.06 9.67 -32.11
N TYR A 76 -18.20 8.98 -32.22
CA TYR A 76 -18.45 7.75 -31.45
C TYR A 76 -18.77 6.60 -32.40
N ARG A 77 -17.90 5.58 -32.38
CA ARG A 77 -18.01 4.38 -33.24
C ARG A 77 -18.69 3.19 -32.54
N GLY A 78 -19.18 3.39 -31.32
CA GLY A 78 -19.85 2.33 -30.54
C GLY A 78 -18.92 1.57 -29.59
N PHE A 79 -19.55 0.86 -28.64
CA PHE A 79 -18.88 -0.15 -27.82
C PHE A 79 -18.89 -1.51 -28.51
N MET A 80 -17.82 -2.28 -28.33
CA MET A 80 -17.82 -3.69 -28.72
C MET A 80 -18.80 -4.50 -27.86
N PRO A 81 -19.51 -5.50 -28.41
CA PRO A 81 -20.45 -6.32 -27.63
C PRO A 81 -19.78 -7.04 -26.45
N GLU A 82 -18.51 -7.40 -26.58
CA GLU A 82 -17.71 -7.97 -25.49
C GLU A 82 -17.47 -6.98 -24.35
N ALA A 83 -17.22 -5.71 -24.67
CA ALA A 83 -17.01 -4.66 -23.69
C ALA A 83 -18.27 -4.45 -22.86
N ILE A 84 -19.44 -4.44 -23.51
CA ILE A 84 -20.75 -4.37 -22.82
C ILE A 84 -20.94 -5.60 -21.91
N ARG A 85 -20.57 -6.81 -22.34
CA ARG A 85 -20.66 -8.00 -21.48
C ARG A 85 -19.82 -7.86 -20.22
N ARG A 86 -18.61 -7.32 -20.32
CA ARG A 86 -17.75 -7.06 -19.14
C ARG A 86 -18.34 -5.98 -18.23
N MET A 87 -18.90 -4.92 -18.80
CA MET A 87 -19.62 -3.90 -18.01
C MET A 87 -20.83 -4.48 -17.27
N LYS A 88 -21.53 -5.47 -17.85
CA LYS A 88 -22.65 -6.16 -17.18
C LYS A 88 -22.25 -7.04 -16.00
N GLN A 89 -21.00 -7.48 -15.94
CA GLN A 89 -20.47 -8.28 -14.82
C GLN A 89 -20.02 -7.41 -13.64
N TYR A 90 -19.99 -6.09 -13.80
CA TYR A 90 -19.61 -5.16 -12.75
C TYR A 90 -20.83 -4.72 -11.93
N ASP A 91 -20.65 -4.57 -10.62
CA ASP A 91 -21.75 -4.25 -9.69
C ASP A 91 -22.21 -2.79 -9.72
N TRP A 92 -21.40 -1.88 -10.27
CA TRP A 92 -21.64 -0.43 -10.35
C TRP A 92 -22.11 0.16 -9.00
N PRO A 93 -21.25 0.22 -7.96
CA PRO A 93 -21.60 0.74 -6.63
C PRO A 93 -22.19 2.16 -6.66
N GLY A 94 -21.78 3.01 -7.60
CA GLY A 94 -22.33 4.35 -7.82
C GLY A 94 -23.54 4.40 -8.76
N ASN A 95 -24.11 3.25 -9.11
CA ASN A 95 -25.25 3.07 -10.01
C ASN A 95 -25.04 3.82 -11.36
N VAL A 96 -26.10 4.47 -11.85
CA VAL A 96 -26.13 5.17 -13.13
C VAL A 96 -25.15 6.34 -13.18
N ARG A 97 -24.82 6.97 -12.04
CA ARG A 97 -23.85 8.08 -12.01
C ARG A 97 -22.45 7.60 -12.33
N GLU A 98 -22.05 6.48 -11.73
CA GLU A 98 -20.75 5.87 -12.03
C GLU A 98 -20.68 5.38 -13.47
N LEU A 99 -21.73 4.72 -13.96
CA LEU A 99 -21.82 4.31 -15.36
C LEU A 99 -21.67 5.50 -16.31
N LYS A 100 -22.37 6.61 -16.06
CA LYS A 100 -22.26 7.83 -16.85
C LYS A 100 -20.83 8.37 -16.84
N ASN A 101 -20.25 8.58 -15.66
CA ASN A 101 -18.88 9.08 -15.53
C ASN A 101 -17.86 8.17 -16.22
N PHE A 102 -18.06 6.86 -16.15
CA PHE A 102 -17.24 5.87 -16.83
C PHE A 102 -17.31 6.03 -18.34
N VAL A 103 -18.52 6.09 -18.90
CA VAL A 103 -18.76 6.27 -20.34
C VAL A 103 -18.17 7.60 -20.83
N GLU A 104 -18.40 8.70 -20.11
CA GLU A 104 -17.81 10.00 -20.46
C GLU A 104 -16.28 9.94 -20.43
N SER A 105 -15.70 9.36 -19.39
CA SER A 105 -14.26 9.24 -19.25
C SER A 105 -13.62 8.41 -20.37
N ILE A 106 -14.22 7.27 -20.73
CA ILE A 106 -13.67 6.41 -21.78
C ILE A 106 -13.79 7.08 -23.15
N LEU A 107 -14.88 7.80 -23.42
CA LEU A 107 -15.02 8.56 -24.67
C LEU A 107 -13.98 9.70 -24.79
N VAL A 108 -13.65 10.38 -23.69
CA VAL A 108 -12.61 11.43 -23.69
C VAL A 108 -11.22 10.86 -23.97
N MET A 109 -10.90 9.70 -23.39
CA MET A 109 -9.59 9.06 -23.54
C MET A 109 -9.40 8.51 -24.96
N GLU A 110 -10.42 7.84 -25.50
CA GLU A 110 -10.32 7.09 -26.76
C GLU A 110 -10.55 7.93 -28.02
N ARG A 111 -10.86 9.24 -27.88
CA ARG A 111 -10.98 10.23 -28.98
C ARG A 111 -11.71 9.74 -30.25
N GLY A 112 -12.70 8.87 -30.05
CA GLY A 112 -13.55 8.33 -31.11
C GLY A 112 -13.09 7.07 -31.83
N GLU A 113 -12.16 6.33 -31.24
CA GLU A 113 -11.97 4.93 -31.58
C GLU A 113 -13.12 4.04 -31.07
N ARG A 114 -13.14 2.78 -31.53
CA ARG A 114 -14.14 1.80 -31.11
C ARG A 114 -13.72 1.23 -29.77
N ILE A 115 -14.58 1.33 -28.76
CA ILE A 115 -14.22 0.96 -27.39
C ILE A 115 -14.13 -0.57 -27.28
N THR A 116 -12.92 -1.06 -27.00
CA THR A 116 -12.61 -2.48 -26.85
C THR A 116 -12.78 -2.95 -25.40
N VAL A 117 -12.69 -4.26 -25.19
CA VAL A 117 -12.77 -4.88 -23.86
C VAL A 117 -11.62 -4.42 -22.97
N GLU A 118 -10.40 -4.42 -23.51
CA GLU A 118 -9.17 -4.09 -22.79
C GLU A 118 -9.22 -2.67 -22.20
N MET A 119 -9.74 -1.70 -22.98
CA MET A 119 -9.94 -0.32 -22.54
C MET A 119 -10.90 -0.23 -21.35
N VAL A 120 -11.99 -1.01 -21.41
CA VAL A 120 -12.99 -1.09 -20.34
C VAL A 120 -12.39 -1.71 -19.08
N GLU A 121 -11.64 -2.81 -19.22
CA GLU A 121 -11.00 -3.48 -18.08
C GLU A 121 -9.89 -2.65 -17.44
N TYR A 122 -9.10 -1.96 -18.26
CA TYR A 122 -8.10 -1.01 -17.79
C TYR A 122 -8.75 0.09 -16.94
N LYS A 123 -9.86 0.68 -17.43
CA LYS A 123 -10.55 1.75 -16.71
C LYS A 123 -11.32 1.28 -15.48
N LEU A 124 -11.89 0.07 -15.51
CA LEU A 124 -12.50 -0.57 -14.34
C LEU A 124 -11.46 -1.05 -13.31
N GLY A 125 -10.16 -0.97 -13.63
CA GLY A 125 -9.08 -1.45 -12.77
C GLY A 125 -9.06 -2.98 -12.62
N MET A 126 -9.79 -3.71 -13.47
CA MET A 126 -9.81 -5.18 -13.50
C MET A 126 -8.59 -5.75 -14.23
N SER A 127 -8.06 -4.98 -15.17
CA SER A 127 -6.77 -5.23 -15.83
C SER A 127 -5.78 -4.17 -15.36
N GLN A 128 -5.57 -4.11 -14.05
CA GLN A 128 -4.21 -3.86 -13.62
C GLN A 128 -3.44 -5.14 -13.97
N PRO A 129 -2.38 -5.12 -14.80
CA PRO A 129 -1.29 -6.01 -14.47
C PRO A 129 -1.06 -5.79 -12.98
N MET A 130 -0.96 -6.85 -12.19
CA MET A 130 -0.42 -6.72 -10.86
C MET A 130 1.03 -6.20 -10.93
N THR A 131 1.24 -4.93 -11.28
CA THR A 131 1.96 -4.07 -10.38
C THR A 131 1.01 -3.95 -9.18
N GLN A 132 0.91 -4.93 -8.27
CA GLN A 132 1.89 -5.04 -7.19
C GLN A 132 2.68 -3.73 -7.04
N ASN A 133 1.97 -2.61 -6.89
CA ASN A 133 2.49 -1.53 -6.09
C ASN A 133 2.55 -2.12 -4.68
N GLN A 134 3.67 -2.80 -4.38
CA GLN A 134 4.01 -3.33 -3.05
C GLN A 134 4.12 -2.21 -1.99
N ASN A 135 3.88 -0.96 -2.40
CA ASN A 135 3.96 0.26 -1.61
C ASN A 135 2.57 0.82 -1.23
N LEU A 136 1.47 0.09 -1.48
CA LEU A 136 0.16 0.50 -0.98
C LEU A 136 0.10 0.25 0.54
N PRO A 137 -0.16 1.28 1.36
CA PRO A 137 -0.20 1.13 2.80
C PRO A 137 -1.38 0.23 3.20
N MET A 138 -1.07 -0.90 3.83
CA MET A 138 -2.07 -1.76 4.46
C MET A 138 -2.55 -1.13 5.76
N LEU A 139 -3.85 -1.21 6.03
CA LEU A 139 -4.42 -0.79 7.31
C LEU A 139 -4.07 -1.86 8.36
N ILE A 140 -2.96 -1.68 9.06
CA ILE A 140 -2.48 -2.61 10.10
C ILE A 140 -3.23 -2.30 11.41
N LYS A 141 -3.86 -3.31 12.02
CA LYS A 141 -4.51 -3.21 13.35
C LYS A 141 -3.51 -3.29 14.52
N GLN A 142 -2.28 -2.81 14.35
CA GLN A 142 -1.21 -2.91 15.34
C GLN A 142 -0.76 -1.53 15.82
N SER A 143 -0.03 -1.48 16.94
CA SER A 143 0.54 -0.22 17.43
C SER A 143 1.58 0.31 16.42
N PRO A 144 1.70 1.65 16.28
CA PRO A 144 2.57 2.28 15.29
C PRO A 144 4.03 1.80 15.39
N GLU A 145 4.54 1.52 16.60
CA GLU A 145 5.92 1.05 16.78
C GLU A 145 6.16 -0.37 16.23
N GLN A 146 5.15 -1.24 16.25
CA GLN A 146 5.26 -2.59 15.70
C GLN A 146 5.20 -2.58 14.18
N ALA A 147 4.31 -1.77 13.61
CA ALA A 147 4.19 -1.59 12.17
C ALA A 147 5.46 -0.99 11.56
N GLU A 148 6.09 -0.02 12.23
CA GLU A 148 7.36 0.58 11.80
C GLU A 148 8.50 -0.43 11.80
N ARG A 149 8.64 -1.23 12.86
CA ARG A 149 9.68 -2.27 12.95
C ARG A 149 9.54 -3.32 11.85
N GLU A 150 8.31 -3.76 11.59
CA GLU A 150 8.05 -4.77 10.55
C GLU A 150 8.31 -4.22 9.14
N LEU A 151 7.95 -2.95 8.89
CA LEU A 151 8.26 -2.25 7.64
C LEU A 151 9.78 -2.13 7.41
N ILE A 152 10.52 -1.70 8.42
CA ILE A 152 11.98 -1.56 8.34
C ILE A 152 12.64 -2.92 8.08
N LEU A 153 12.20 -3.95 8.79
CA LEU A 153 12.76 -5.29 8.68
C LEU A 153 12.49 -5.91 7.29
N ARG A 154 11.27 -5.71 6.77
CA ARG A 154 10.90 -6.11 5.40
C ARG A 154 11.76 -5.40 4.35
N GLN A 155 12.02 -4.11 4.53
CA GLN A 155 12.82 -3.34 3.58
C GLN A 155 14.30 -3.69 3.60
N LEU A 156 14.85 -4.01 4.79
CA LEU A 156 16.20 -4.57 4.91
C LEU A 156 16.33 -5.93 4.23
N LEU A 157 15.29 -6.78 4.32
CA LEU A 157 15.29 -8.12 3.74
C LEU A 157 15.21 -8.07 2.20
N LEU A 158 14.41 -7.16 1.66
CA LEU A 158 14.35 -6.87 0.22
C LEU A 158 15.69 -6.33 -0.31
N LEU A 159 16.29 -5.34 0.38
CA LEU A 159 17.61 -4.83 -0.01
C LEU A 159 18.70 -5.91 0.02
N ARG A 160 18.67 -6.80 1.01
CA ARG A 160 19.59 -7.93 1.07
C ARG A 160 19.39 -8.88 -0.11
N GLN A 161 18.14 -9.17 -0.48
CA GLN A 161 17.81 -10.01 -1.63
C GLN A 161 18.30 -9.36 -2.92
N ASP A 162 18.06 -8.07 -3.11
CA ASP A 162 18.51 -7.29 -4.28
C ASP A 162 20.03 -7.32 -4.41
N VAL A 163 20.76 -7.14 -3.30
CA VAL A 163 22.22 -7.22 -3.27
C VAL A 163 22.73 -8.63 -3.61
N GLU A 164 22.09 -9.68 -3.12
CA GLU A 164 22.45 -11.06 -3.50
C GLU A 164 22.18 -11.33 -4.99
N THR A 165 21.06 -10.84 -5.55
CA THR A 165 20.81 -10.94 -7.00
C THR A 165 21.82 -10.15 -7.84
N ILE A 166 22.23 -8.96 -7.39
CA ILE A 166 23.28 -8.16 -8.05
C ILE A 166 24.61 -8.90 -8.00
N LYS A 167 24.94 -9.51 -6.85
CA LYS A 167 26.16 -10.29 -6.66
C LYS A 167 26.18 -11.54 -7.54
N VAL A 168 25.03 -12.16 -7.79
CA VAL A 168 24.86 -13.27 -8.74
C VAL A 168 24.99 -12.79 -10.18
N MET A 169 24.44 -11.63 -10.55
CA MET A 169 24.59 -11.06 -11.90
C MET A 169 26.03 -10.58 -12.19
N MET A 170 26.77 -10.16 -11.17
CA MET A 170 28.16 -9.70 -11.29
C MET A 170 29.21 -10.82 -11.12
N GLY A 171 28.79 -12.02 -10.71
CA GLY A 171 29.66 -13.17 -10.47
C GLY A 171 29.68 -14.16 -11.64
N GLN A 172 30.81 -14.23 -12.34
CA GLN A 172 31.14 -15.34 -13.24
C GLN A 172 31.19 -16.67 -12.47
N GLY A 173 30.51 -17.70 -12.97
CA GLY A 173 30.77 -19.11 -12.60
C GLY A 173 29.58 -19.83 -11.98
N GLY A 174 29.14 -20.90 -12.63
CA GLY A 174 27.90 -21.62 -12.35
C GLY A 174 27.79 -22.25 -10.96
N ALA A 175 26.62 -22.07 -10.35
CA ALA A 175 25.85 -23.12 -9.70
C ALA A 175 24.38 -22.65 -9.67
N ALA A 176 23.45 -23.46 -10.18
CA ALA A 176 22.03 -23.18 -10.09
C ALA A 176 21.58 -23.28 -8.63
N VAL A 177 21.46 -22.14 -7.95
CA VAL A 177 20.83 -22.06 -6.64
C VAL A 177 19.34 -21.85 -6.88
N GLN A 178 18.53 -22.80 -6.40
CA GLN A 178 17.08 -22.71 -6.51
C GLN A 178 16.58 -21.45 -5.79
N PRO A 179 15.66 -20.68 -6.41
CA PRO A 179 15.03 -19.58 -5.71
C PRO A 179 14.28 -20.13 -4.49
N VAL A 180 14.58 -19.59 -3.31
CA VAL A 180 13.88 -19.94 -2.08
C VAL A 180 12.39 -19.62 -2.28
N PRO A 181 11.45 -20.53 -1.96
CA PRO A 181 10.03 -20.30 -2.20
C PRO A 181 9.54 -19.07 -1.47
N PHE A 182 8.78 -18.24 -2.19
CA PHE A 182 8.04 -17.12 -1.62
C PHE A 182 6.94 -17.70 -0.72
N TYR A 183 7.02 -17.48 0.60
CA TYR A 183 5.98 -17.89 1.53
C TYR A 183 4.75 -16.99 1.35
N GLN A 184 3.80 -17.43 0.53
CA GLN A 184 2.45 -16.88 0.51
C GLN A 184 1.62 -17.63 1.56
N GLY A 185 1.39 -16.97 2.70
CA GLY A 185 0.34 -17.28 3.68
C GLY A 185 -0.04 -18.76 3.82
N GLY A 186 0.74 -19.51 4.60
CA GLY A 186 0.43 -20.88 5.00
C GLY A 186 1.12 -21.20 6.33
N ASP A 187 0.43 -21.98 7.15
CA ASP A 187 0.73 -22.39 8.53
C ASP A 187 2.21 -22.40 8.95
N VAL A 188 2.49 -21.77 10.11
CA VAL A 188 3.84 -21.49 10.67
C VAL A 188 4.52 -22.74 11.26
N SER A 189 3.90 -23.90 11.11
CA SER A 189 4.29 -25.16 11.77
C SER A 189 5.49 -25.87 11.13
N ASN A 190 6.02 -25.38 10.00
CA ASN A 190 7.07 -26.07 9.27
C ASN A 190 8.23 -25.17 8.80
N LEU A 191 8.78 -24.34 9.69
CA LEU A 191 10.06 -23.66 9.44
C LEU A 191 11.26 -24.60 9.70
N PRO A 192 12.31 -24.54 8.86
CA PRO A 192 13.62 -25.13 9.14
C PRO A 192 14.10 -24.78 10.56
N LYS A 193 14.69 -25.75 11.27
CA LYS A 193 15.12 -25.56 12.67
C LYS A 193 16.09 -24.38 12.84
N GLU A 194 16.82 -23.97 11.80
CA GLU A 194 17.67 -22.77 11.84
C GLU A 194 16.90 -21.43 11.96
N MET A 195 15.59 -21.40 11.75
CA MET A 195 14.73 -20.22 11.90
C MET A 195 13.73 -20.33 13.07
N GLN A 196 13.81 -21.41 13.87
CA GLN A 196 13.05 -21.49 15.12
C GLN A 196 13.81 -20.74 16.21
N ILE A 197 13.21 -19.65 16.71
CA ILE A 197 13.75 -18.89 17.84
C ILE A 197 13.46 -19.71 19.10
N ASP A 198 14.39 -20.58 19.47
CA ASP A 198 14.32 -21.30 20.73
C ASP A 198 14.66 -20.34 21.89
N GLU A 199 14.03 -20.47 23.05
CA GLU A 199 14.19 -19.53 24.18
C GLU A 199 15.64 -19.40 24.68
N ASN A 200 16.51 -20.34 24.32
CA ASN A 200 17.95 -20.30 24.62
C ASN A 200 18.78 -19.45 23.62
N SER A 201 18.15 -18.79 22.65
CA SER A 201 18.82 -17.89 21.67
C SER A 201 19.19 -16.52 22.25
N GLN A 202 19.05 -16.30 23.57
CA GLN A 202 19.29 -15.01 24.22
C GLN A 202 20.76 -14.58 24.31
N HIS A 203 21.73 -15.36 23.81
CA HIS A 203 23.15 -14.98 23.88
C HIS A 203 23.81 -14.53 22.58
N SER A 204 23.16 -14.68 21.42
CA SER A 204 23.77 -14.29 20.13
C SER A 204 23.41 -12.88 19.68
N ILE A 205 22.40 -12.26 20.30
CA ILE A 205 22.02 -10.86 20.05
C ILE A 205 21.98 -10.11 21.37
N ARG A 206 23.16 -9.92 21.98
CA ARG A 206 23.37 -8.72 22.80
C ARG A 206 23.51 -7.52 21.87
N ASN A 207 22.36 -7.11 21.34
CA ASN A 207 22.12 -5.73 20.93
C ASN A 207 21.68 -4.93 22.16
N THR A 208 22.48 -5.00 23.23
CA THR A 208 22.25 -4.28 24.48
C THR A 208 23.39 -3.29 24.64
N ALA A 209 23.02 -2.02 24.80
CA ALA A 209 23.87 -0.84 25.03
C ALA A 209 24.27 0.01 23.80
N ILE A 210 23.31 0.42 22.97
CA ILE A 210 23.31 1.83 22.53
C ILE A 210 22.58 2.60 23.65
N GLY A 211 23.36 3.21 24.53
CA GLY A 211 22.87 3.94 25.70
C GLY A 211 23.83 3.91 26.90
N ASP A 212 24.49 2.77 27.16
CA ASP A 212 25.32 2.60 28.36
C ASP A 212 26.84 2.68 28.10
N MET A 213 27.27 2.70 26.84
CA MET A 213 28.71 2.76 26.50
C MET A 213 29.14 4.19 26.20
N ASN A 214 30.12 4.67 26.97
CA ASN A 214 30.74 5.97 26.74
C ASN A 214 31.53 5.93 25.41
N LEU A 215 31.66 7.09 24.74
CA LEU A 215 32.36 7.21 23.45
C LEU A 215 33.79 6.66 23.51
N GLU A 216 34.46 6.80 24.66
CA GLU A 216 35.79 6.24 24.90
C GLU A 216 35.82 4.71 24.94
N GLU A 217 34.77 4.06 25.46
CA GLU A 217 34.68 2.60 25.52
C GLU A 217 34.39 2.00 24.14
N LEU A 218 33.51 2.65 23.37
CA LEU A 218 33.22 2.27 21.99
C LEU A 218 34.46 2.39 21.10
N GLU A 219 35.26 3.45 21.29
CA GLU A 219 36.52 3.62 20.59
C GLU A 219 37.55 2.56 20.98
N LYS A 220 37.70 2.26 22.28
CA LYS A 220 38.59 1.20 22.77
C LYS A 220 38.23 -0.17 22.18
N GLU A 221 36.94 -0.49 22.13
CA GLU A 221 36.45 -1.75 21.58
C GLU A 221 36.68 -1.85 20.07
N ALA A 222 36.40 -0.77 19.31
CA ALA A 222 36.65 -0.71 17.87
C ALA A 222 38.13 -0.89 17.53
N ILE A 223 39.02 -0.22 18.27
CA ILE A 223 40.47 -0.36 18.11
C ILE A 223 40.92 -1.80 18.45
N SER A 224 40.40 -2.38 19.53
CA SER A 224 40.74 -3.75 19.95
C SER A 224 40.32 -4.80 18.92
N ARG A 225 39.07 -4.77 18.44
CA ARG A 225 38.56 -5.70 17.43
C ARG A 225 39.33 -5.58 16.12
N THR A 226 39.67 -4.36 15.72
CA THR A 226 40.42 -4.13 14.47
C THR A 226 41.87 -4.61 14.58
N LEU A 227 42.52 -4.40 15.73
CA LEU A 227 43.86 -4.95 15.97
C LEU A 227 43.86 -6.48 15.99
N GLN A 228 42.84 -7.11 16.57
CA GLN A 228 42.70 -8.57 16.54
C GLN A 228 42.48 -9.09 15.12
N HIS A 229 41.60 -8.44 14.34
CA HIS A 229 41.33 -8.83 12.95
C HIS A 229 42.58 -8.80 12.07
N PHE A 230 43.45 -7.79 12.25
CA PHE A 230 44.70 -7.66 11.51
C PHE A 230 45.91 -8.28 12.21
N ASN A 231 45.72 -9.21 13.17
CA ASN A 231 46.79 -9.91 13.90
C ASN A 231 47.84 -8.97 14.50
N ASN A 232 47.40 -7.85 15.09
CA ASN A 232 48.22 -6.77 15.64
C ASN A 232 49.13 -6.03 14.62
N ASN A 233 48.83 -6.11 13.33
CA ASN A 233 49.48 -5.26 12.33
C ASN A 233 48.98 -3.81 12.44
N ARG A 234 49.72 -3.01 13.20
CA ARG A 234 49.36 -1.63 13.58
C ARG A 234 49.20 -0.71 12.37
N ARG A 235 49.98 -0.88 11.30
CA ARG A 235 49.86 -0.06 10.08
C ARG A 235 48.56 -0.36 9.33
N ALA A 236 48.24 -1.64 9.15
CA ALA A 236 47.01 -2.06 8.48
C ALA A 236 45.77 -1.67 9.28
N ALA A 237 45.81 -1.85 10.61
CA ALA A 237 44.74 -1.44 11.50
C ALA A 237 44.52 0.08 11.50
N ALA A 238 45.59 0.89 11.51
CA ALA A 238 45.48 2.36 11.46
C ALA A 238 44.80 2.83 10.16
N LYS A 239 45.20 2.23 9.03
CA LYS A 239 44.58 2.50 7.72
C LYS A 239 43.11 2.12 7.70
N SER A 240 42.74 0.96 8.28
CA SER A 240 41.35 0.49 8.33
C SER A 240 40.47 1.34 9.25
N LEU A 241 41.04 1.91 10.32
CA LEU A 241 40.35 2.80 11.25
C LEU A 241 40.34 4.26 10.77
N GLY A 242 40.96 4.56 9.63
CA GLY A 242 40.99 5.91 9.06
C GLY A 242 41.79 6.92 9.88
N MET A 243 42.75 6.47 10.71
CA MET A 243 43.59 7.35 11.53
C MET A 243 45.08 7.19 11.24
N SER A 244 45.86 8.23 11.53
CA SER A 244 47.31 8.17 11.38
C SER A 244 47.91 7.09 12.30
N GLU A 245 48.99 6.43 11.84
CA GLU A 245 49.67 5.42 12.65
C GLU A 245 50.00 5.99 14.04
N ARG A 246 50.58 7.20 14.10
CA ARG A 246 50.91 7.91 15.36
C ARG A 246 49.70 8.07 16.29
N THR A 247 48.51 8.36 15.75
CA THR A 247 47.26 8.48 16.53
C THR A 247 46.84 7.14 17.10
N LEU A 248 46.94 6.08 16.30
CA LEU A 248 46.65 4.72 16.76
C LEU A 248 47.62 4.29 17.86
N TYR A 249 48.93 4.53 17.69
CA TYR A 249 49.94 4.25 18.72
C TYR A 249 49.62 4.97 20.03
N ARG A 250 49.32 6.28 19.98
CA ARG A 250 48.94 7.06 21.17
C ARG A 250 47.71 6.48 21.87
N LYS A 251 46.69 6.07 21.12
CA LYS A 251 45.45 5.50 21.68
C LYS A 251 45.65 4.08 22.22
N ILE A 252 46.49 3.27 21.58
CA ILE A 252 46.90 1.95 22.10
C ILE A 252 47.58 2.12 23.46
N ASP A 253 48.47 3.10 23.60
CA ASP A 253 49.16 3.36 24.86
C ASP A 253 48.21 3.95 25.91
N GLN A 254 47.34 4.89 25.53
CA GLN A 254 46.34 5.50 26.42
C GLN A 254 45.35 4.47 27.01
N TYR A 255 44.95 3.48 26.22
CA TYR A 255 44.03 2.42 26.66
C TYR A 255 44.75 1.18 27.19
N ASN A 256 46.08 1.23 27.35
CA ASN A 256 46.92 0.10 27.78
C ASN A 256 46.66 -1.19 26.97
N LEU A 257 46.43 -1.06 25.66
CA LEU A 257 46.17 -2.19 24.74
C LEU A 257 47.47 -2.90 24.31
N GLY A 258 48.54 -2.79 25.10
CA GLY A 258 49.89 -3.24 24.81
C GLY A 258 50.33 -4.50 25.57
N ARG A 259 50.47 -5.60 24.81
CA ARG A 259 51.18 -6.90 25.08
C ARG A 259 50.64 -7.84 26.18
N LYS A 260 50.23 -9.03 25.71
CA LYS A 260 50.84 -10.29 26.14
C LYS A 260 51.33 -11.07 24.92
N ILE A 261 52.65 -11.12 24.74
CA ILE A 261 53.30 -12.14 23.92
C ILE A 261 53.17 -13.45 24.69
N LYS A 262 52.40 -14.41 24.20
CA LYS A 262 52.77 -15.82 24.36
C LYS A 262 53.17 -16.31 22.98
N ARG A 263 54.49 -16.34 22.75
CA ARG A 263 55.07 -17.25 21.76
C ARG A 263 54.74 -18.66 22.26
N SER A 264 54.06 -19.45 21.44
CA SER A 264 54.21 -20.90 21.47
C SER A 264 54.80 -21.26 20.11
N ASN A 265 56.13 -21.41 20.08
CA ASN A 265 56.80 -22.26 19.10
C ASN A 265 56.38 -23.71 19.37
N GLY A 266 56.39 -24.54 18.32
CA GLY A 266 56.60 -26.00 18.41
C GLY A 266 55.47 -26.79 19.02
#